data_AF-A0A1M4RY39-F1
#
_entry.id   AF-A0A1M4RY39-F1
#
_cell.length_a   1.000
_cell.length_b   1.000
_cell.length_c   1.000
_cell.angle_alpha   90.00
_cell.angle_beta   90.00
_cell.angle_gamma   90.00
#
_symmetry.space_group_name_H-M   'P 1'
#
loop_
_entity.id
_entity.type
_entity.pdbx_description
1 polymer ?
#
loop_
_entity_poly.entity_id
_entity_poly.type
_entity_poly.pdbx_seq_one_letter_code
_entity_poly.pdbx_strand_id
1 'polypeptide(L)'
;MRLGRPITAIGAAALVAAGVVVSTPAFAYTTDDGFTLDAPDSRVVDPNSSITVTGSGCGNSENPGKVAVALTNDVNGSTYSTPVTVDPGTDGTWTATVDLSTAVAEVGGDPNEDPWYVAAQCLSYNGDESDTAGERIILDGTDFSGNYTISGAAGSQTFEITASGLTPGETATATLIRQADAESADATPVATIGSGTVDADGNFNGTFPAPSVPDGTYVMRLTGSRYGEGGDSTSLITVTNGAYNLAARDNNSDDTAITQNDPTTTTADNTSATVAVAVPAKASGKQLAKTGGEGLVPAILAAGLLASGAVLLRARRHA
;
A
#
# COMPACT_ATOMS: atom_id res chain seq x y z
N MET A 1 13.29 40.43 -71.47
CA MET A 1 14.69 39.94 -71.52
C MET A 1 15.28 39.98 -70.11
N ARG A 2 15.85 38.83 -69.71
CA ARG A 2 16.99 38.60 -68.80
C ARG A 2 17.04 39.15 -67.35
N LEU A 3 17.20 38.17 -66.44
CA LEU A 3 18.18 38.02 -65.32
C LEU A 3 18.20 39.10 -64.22
N GLY A 4 18.34 38.81 -62.92
CA GLY A 4 18.68 37.61 -62.17
C GLY A 4 18.86 37.98 -60.67
N ARG A 5 18.68 37.01 -59.77
CA ARG A 5 18.82 37.10 -58.29
C ARG A 5 20.30 37.27 -57.86
N PRO A 6 20.66 37.61 -56.59
CA PRO A 6 20.68 36.65 -55.44
C PRO A 6 20.36 37.23 -54.02
N ILE A 7 19.66 36.46 -53.15
CA ILE A 7 20.13 35.72 -51.93
C ILE A 7 20.39 36.66 -50.73
N THR A 8 19.68 36.55 -49.60
CA THR A 8 20.06 35.66 -48.47
C THR A 8 18.84 35.41 -47.56
N ALA A 9 18.41 34.16 -47.44
CA ALA A 9 17.50 33.71 -46.39
C ALA A 9 18.31 32.86 -45.41
N ILE A 10 18.49 33.37 -44.20
CA ILE A 10 19.04 32.61 -43.07
C ILE A 10 17.87 31.85 -42.46
N GLY A 11 17.98 30.53 -42.44
CA GLY A 11 17.04 29.67 -41.74
C GLY A 11 17.14 29.86 -40.23
N ALA A 12 16.01 29.75 -39.55
CA ALA A 12 15.96 29.38 -38.15
C ALA A 12 14.97 28.23 -38.03
N ALA A 13 15.48 27.13 -37.48
CA ALA A 13 14.80 25.88 -37.27
C ALA A 13 13.63 26.03 -36.28
N ALA A 14 12.68 25.12 -36.43
CA ALA A 14 11.52 24.95 -35.57
C ALA A 14 11.90 24.80 -34.10
N LEU A 15 11.20 25.53 -33.23
CA LEU A 15 10.97 25.14 -31.84
C LEU A 15 9.54 24.61 -31.77
N VAL A 16 9.39 23.31 -32.04
CA VAL A 16 8.22 22.58 -31.55
C VAL A 16 8.46 22.41 -30.06
N ALA A 17 7.77 23.20 -29.25
CA ALA A 17 7.63 22.92 -27.83
C ALA A 17 6.84 21.62 -27.70
N ALA A 18 7.54 20.49 -27.73
CA ALA A 18 7.02 19.24 -27.23
C ALA A 18 6.96 19.38 -25.71
N GLY A 19 5.87 19.95 -25.21
CA GLY A 19 5.48 19.76 -23.82
C GLY A 19 5.29 18.27 -23.63
N VAL A 20 6.25 17.62 -22.98
CA VAL A 20 6.03 16.28 -22.46
C VAL A 20 5.03 16.49 -21.33
N VAL A 21 3.76 16.22 -21.63
CA VAL A 21 2.77 15.99 -20.58
C VAL A 21 3.30 14.74 -19.89
N VAL A 22 3.99 14.91 -18.77
CA VAL A 22 4.27 13.80 -17.87
C VAL A 22 2.88 13.36 -17.43
N SER A 23 2.41 12.26 -18.00
CA SER A 23 1.20 11.61 -17.54
C SER A 23 1.48 11.20 -16.11
N THR A 24 1.04 12.03 -15.15
CA THR A 24 1.04 11.63 -13.75
C THR A 24 0.29 10.31 -13.69
N PRO A 25 0.85 9.28 -13.04
CA PRO A 25 0.09 8.06 -12.83
C PRO A 25 -1.19 8.43 -12.09
N ALA A 26 -2.28 7.73 -12.38
CA ALA A 26 -3.63 8.09 -11.94
C ALA A 26 -3.80 8.19 -10.40
N PHE A 27 -2.75 7.86 -9.65
CA PHE A 27 -2.72 7.79 -8.19
C PHE A 27 -1.49 8.48 -7.56
N ALA A 28 -0.77 9.36 -8.26
CA ALA A 28 0.31 10.13 -7.63
C ALA A 28 -0.23 11.21 -6.69
N TYR A 29 0.38 11.37 -5.51
CA TYR A 29 0.26 12.61 -4.75
C TYR A 29 1.10 13.70 -5.41
N THR A 30 0.54 14.91 -5.53
CA THR A 30 1.25 16.09 -6.02
C THR A 30 1.12 17.20 -4.98
N THR A 31 2.25 17.72 -4.52
CA THR A 31 2.30 18.91 -3.66
C THR A 31 1.98 20.18 -4.45
N ASP A 32 1.71 21.29 -3.76
CA ASP A 32 1.38 22.57 -4.41
C ASP A 32 2.54 23.12 -5.26
N ASP A 33 3.79 22.74 -4.96
CA ASP A 33 5.00 23.09 -5.72
C ASP A 33 5.31 22.10 -6.87
N GLY A 34 4.45 21.10 -7.10
CA GLY A 34 4.57 20.16 -8.22
C GLY A 34 5.53 19.00 -7.98
N PHE A 35 5.97 18.76 -6.74
CA PHE A 35 6.68 17.55 -6.34
C PHE A 35 5.69 16.39 -6.22
N THR A 36 6.05 15.23 -6.77
CA THR A 36 5.16 14.06 -6.78
C THR A 36 5.80 12.85 -6.13
N LEU A 37 4.96 12.05 -5.47
CA LEU A 37 5.23 10.67 -5.08
C LEU A 37 4.21 9.80 -5.81
N ASP A 38 4.68 8.88 -6.64
CA ASP A 38 3.84 7.94 -7.34
C ASP A 38 3.43 6.81 -6.39
N ALA A 39 2.19 6.33 -6.53
CA ALA A 39 1.74 5.15 -5.82
C ALA A 39 2.64 3.94 -6.16
N PRO A 40 3.02 3.11 -5.17
CA PRO A 40 3.75 1.87 -5.45
C PRO A 40 2.88 0.89 -6.24
N ASP A 41 3.53 0.00 -7.01
CA ASP A 41 2.86 -1.04 -7.82
C ASP A 41 1.93 -1.92 -6.98
N SER A 42 2.32 -2.20 -5.73
CA SER A 42 1.47 -2.79 -4.69
C SER A 42 1.45 -1.90 -3.46
N ARG A 43 0.27 -1.70 -2.88
CA ARG A 43 0.11 -1.03 -1.59
C ARG A 43 0.15 -1.99 -0.42
N VAL A 44 0.11 -3.30 -0.66
CA VAL A 44 0.31 -4.36 0.35
C VAL A 44 1.74 -4.87 0.19
N VAL A 45 2.54 -4.74 1.23
CA VAL A 45 3.98 -5.00 1.17
C VAL A 45 4.45 -5.75 2.41
N ASP A 46 5.28 -6.77 2.23
CA ASP A 46 5.85 -7.54 3.34
C ASP A 46 6.75 -6.63 4.20
N PRO A 47 6.50 -6.50 5.52
CA PRO A 47 7.32 -5.69 6.41
C PRO A 47 8.77 -6.17 6.52
N ASN A 48 9.09 -7.38 6.09
CA ASN A 48 10.45 -7.93 6.07
C ASN A 48 11.16 -7.78 4.71
N SER A 49 10.56 -7.00 3.80
CA SER A 49 11.07 -6.77 2.44
C SER A 49 11.51 -5.32 2.23
N SER A 50 11.63 -4.92 0.96
CA SER A 50 11.92 -3.53 0.56
C SER A 50 10.81 -3.00 -0.33
N ILE A 51 10.43 -1.74 -0.12
CA ILE A 51 9.54 -1.01 -1.02
C ILE A 51 10.34 -0.08 -1.92
N THR A 52 10.02 -0.08 -3.21
CA THR A 52 10.55 0.92 -4.15
C THR A 52 9.45 1.89 -4.52
N VAL A 53 9.73 3.18 -4.42
CA VAL A 53 8.83 4.26 -4.82
C VAL A 53 9.50 5.18 -5.80
N THR A 54 8.68 5.79 -6.66
CA THR A 54 9.13 6.74 -7.68
C THR A 54 8.38 8.06 -7.52
N GLY A 55 8.88 9.08 -8.19
CA GLY A 55 8.18 10.34 -8.29
C GLY A 55 8.91 11.29 -9.21
N SER A 56 8.45 12.54 -9.19
CA SER A 56 9.01 13.61 -10.01
C SER A 56 9.15 14.92 -9.26
N GLY A 57 10.01 15.80 -9.78
CA GLY A 57 10.34 17.08 -9.18
C GLY A 57 11.55 17.00 -8.25
N CYS A 58 11.72 18.06 -7.46
CA CYS A 58 12.87 18.33 -6.60
C CYS A 58 14.13 18.86 -7.30
N GLY A 59 14.20 20.19 -7.42
CA GLY A 59 15.36 20.88 -7.97
C GLY A 59 15.45 20.84 -9.51
N ASN A 60 16.52 21.42 -10.04
CA ASN A 60 16.87 21.43 -11.46
C ASN A 60 18.39 21.54 -11.64
N SER A 61 18.88 21.60 -12.88
CA SER A 61 20.32 21.70 -13.19
C SER A 61 21.02 22.92 -12.56
N GLU A 62 20.27 23.97 -12.22
CA GLU A 62 20.80 25.20 -11.60
C GLU A 62 20.67 25.20 -10.07
N ASN A 63 19.70 24.47 -9.52
CA ASN A 63 19.46 24.29 -8.09
C ASN A 63 19.19 22.80 -7.79
N PRO A 64 20.24 21.97 -7.63
CA PRO A 64 20.05 20.55 -7.38
C PRO A 64 19.42 20.33 -5.99
N GLY A 65 18.26 19.68 -5.96
CA GLY A 65 17.62 19.21 -4.73
C GLY A 65 18.02 17.78 -4.40
N LYS A 66 17.67 17.30 -3.21
CA LYS A 66 17.71 15.89 -2.86
C LYS A 66 16.34 15.43 -2.41
N VAL A 67 15.97 14.20 -2.75
CA VAL A 67 14.71 13.61 -2.27
C VAL A 67 15.01 12.74 -1.07
N ALA A 68 14.30 12.97 0.04
CA ALA A 68 14.33 12.13 1.23
C ALA A 68 13.05 11.31 1.29
N VAL A 69 13.17 10.00 1.46
CA VAL A 69 12.04 9.06 1.56
C VAL A 69 12.13 8.28 2.86
N ALA A 70 11.04 8.22 3.63
CA ALA A 70 10.99 7.53 4.91
C ALA A 70 9.63 6.84 5.14
N LEU A 71 9.61 5.89 6.06
CA LEU A 71 8.39 5.26 6.56
C LEU A 71 7.87 6.02 7.79
N THR A 72 6.54 6.09 7.94
CA THR A 72 5.88 6.55 9.17
C THR A 72 4.57 5.80 9.39
N ASN A 73 4.14 5.71 10.65
CA ASN A 73 2.80 5.24 11.02
C ASN A 73 1.87 6.37 11.48
N ASP A 74 2.29 7.62 11.30
CA ASP A 74 1.52 8.80 11.66
C ASP A 74 1.35 9.71 10.45
N VAL A 75 0.10 10.01 10.13
CA VAL A 75 -0.28 10.94 9.06
C VAL A 75 0.20 12.38 9.30
N ASN A 76 0.56 12.72 10.53
CA ASN A 76 1.17 14.01 10.90
C ASN A 76 2.69 13.91 11.13
N GLY A 77 3.30 12.78 10.76
CA GLY A 77 4.75 12.66 10.68
C GLY A 77 5.50 12.88 12.00
N SER A 78 4.92 12.56 13.16
CA SER A 78 5.61 12.77 14.44
C SER A 78 6.83 11.86 14.62
N THR A 79 6.85 10.70 13.94
CA THR A 79 7.94 9.73 13.94
C THR A 79 8.20 9.22 12.52
N TYR A 80 9.44 9.25 12.09
CA TYR A 80 9.88 8.71 10.80
C TYR A 80 11.04 7.74 11.00
N SER A 81 11.16 6.77 10.09
CA SER A 81 12.39 6.02 9.94
C SER A 81 13.54 6.94 9.47
N THR A 82 14.76 6.43 9.55
CA THR A 82 15.92 7.05 8.90
C THR A 82 15.62 7.21 7.40
N PRO A 83 15.76 8.43 6.84
CA PRO A 83 15.42 8.66 5.44
C PRO A 83 16.47 8.09 4.47
N VAL A 84 15.98 7.47 3.41
CA VAL A 84 16.77 7.17 2.21
C VAL A 84 16.83 8.43 1.36
N THR A 85 18.04 8.92 1.09
CA THR A 85 18.25 10.14 0.30
C THR A 85 18.77 9.81 -1.09
N VAL A 86 18.13 10.35 -2.12
CA VAL A 86 18.51 10.13 -3.53
C VAL A 86 18.64 11.45 -4.29
N ASP A 87 19.44 11.42 -5.36
CA ASP A 87 19.57 12.52 -6.31
C ASP A 87 18.55 12.33 -7.44
N PRO A 88 17.67 13.32 -7.71
CA PRO A 88 16.78 13.27 -8.86
C PRO A 88 17.57 13.32 -10.17
N GLY A 89 17.05 12.61 -11.17
CA GLY A 89 17.57 12.58 -12.53
C GLY A 89 17.47 13.93 -13.23
N THR A 90 18.14 14.07 -14.37
CA THR A 90 18.15 15.32 -15.15
C THR A 90 16.78 15.69 -15.73
N ASP A 91 15.88 14.72 -15.85
CA ASP A 91 14.49 14.89 -16.25
C ASP A 91 13.55 15.16 -15.05
N GLY A 92 14.10 15.25 -13.84
CA GLY A 92 13.36 15.46 -12.60
C GLY A 92 12.73 14.20 -12.03
N THR A 93 12.94 13.01 -12.63
CA THR A 93 12.45 11.74 -12.07
C THR A 93 13.36 11.25 -10.96
N TRP A 94 12.80 10.55 -9.97
CA TRP A 94 13.59 9.97 -8.89
C TRP A 94 13.04 8.60 -8.49
N THR A 95 13.89 7.80 -7.87
CA THR A 95 13.56 6.46 -7.37
C THR A 95 14.29 6.22 -6.07
N ALA A 96 13.59 5.73 -5.05
CA ALA A 96 14.18 5.37 -3.77
C ALA A 96 13.66 3.99 -3.34
N THR A 97 14.54 3.23 -2.68
CA THR A 97 14.21 1.93 -2.11
C THR A 97 14.40 1.99 -0.60
N VAL A 98 13.34 1.72 0.16
CA VAL A 98 13.32 1.69 1.62
C VAL A 98 13.32 0.25 2.10
N ASP A 99 14.23 -0.10 3.00
CA ASP A 99 14.22 -1.37 3.74
C ASP A 99 13.14 -1.30 4.82
N LEU A 100 12.04 -2.03 4.63
CA LEU A 100 10.89 -1.97 5.53
C LEU A 100 11.21 -2.61 6.89
N SER A 101 12.04 -3.66 6.90
CA SER A 101 12.38 -4.36 8.16
C SER A 101 13.09 -3.44 9.13
N THR A 102 14.02 -2.63 8.61
CA THR A 102 14.75 -1.63 9.40
C THR A 102 13.85 -0.45 9.74
N ALA A 103 13.10 0.06 8.75
CA ALA A 103 12.27 1.24 8.93
C ALA A 103 11.12 1.02 9.93
N VAL A 104 10.47 -0.15 9.92
CA VAL A 104 9.45 -0.54 10.90
C VAL A 104 10.05 -0.63 12.30
N ALA A 105 11.24 -1.20 12.44
CA ALA A 105 11.92 -1.29 13.73
C ALA A 105 12.29 0.09 14.30
N GLU A 106 12.65 1.06 13.44
CA GLU A 106 12.97 2.43 13.83
C GLU A 106 11.74 3.25 14.21
N VAL A 107 10.67 3.17 13.42
CA VAL A 107 9.39 3.85 13.71
C VAL A 107 8.74 3.24 14.96
N GLY A 108 8.86 1.93 15.14
CA GLY A 108 8.19 1.17 16.18
C GLY A 108 6.68 1.03 15.93
N GLY A 109 6.00 0.30 16.81
CA GLY A 109 4.59 -0.06 16.65
C GLY A 109 4.40 -1.46 16.09
N ASP A 110 3.15 -1.90 16.03
CA ASP A 110 2.78 -3.20 15.44
C ASP A 110 2.59 -3.02 13.92
N PRO A 111 3.34 -3.75 13.05
CA PRO A 111 3.12 -3.68 11.61
C PRO A 111 1.69 -4.10 11.20
N ASN A 112 0.98 -4.87 12.02
CA ASN A 112 -0.41 -5.27 11.78
C ASN A 112 -1.43 -4.17 12.18
N GLU A 113 -0.98 -3.08 12.80
CA GLU A 113 -1.80 -1.93 13.14
C GLU A 113 -1.61 -0.82 12.10
N ASP A 114 -2.72 -0.43 11.46
CA ASP A 114 -2.75 0.69 10.53
C ASP A 114 -2.86 2.03 11.25
N PRO A 115 -2.48 3.14 10.60
CA PRO A 115 -1.99 3.25 9.22
C PRO A 115 -0.47 3.25 9.09
N TRP A 116 0.04 2.80 7.95
CA TRP A 116 1.44 3.00 7.53
C TRP A 116 1.51 3.85 6.25
N TYR A 117 2.56 4.66 6.13
CA TYR A 117 2.79 5.55 5.01
C TYR A 117 4.24 5.53 4.58
N VAL A 118 4.47 5.54 3.28
CA VAL A 118 5.73 5.98 2.69
C VAL A 118 5.61 7.46 2.36
N ALA A 119 6.54 8.25 2.87
CA ALA A 119 6.55 9.70 2.73
C ALA A 119 7.82 10.14 2.01
N ALA A 120 7.70 11.15 1.15
CA ALA A 120 8.79 11.74 0.39
C ALA A 120 8.77 13.26 0.50
N GLN A 121 9.94 13.85 0.61
CA GLN A 121 10.11 15.30 0.68
C GLN A 121 11.27 15.76 -0.21
N CYS A 122 11.10 16.90 -0.86
CA CYS A 122 12.21 17.58 -1.51
C CYS A 122 12.97 18.45 -0.52
N LEU A 123 14.28 18.20 -0.43
CA LEU A 123 15.25 19.01 0.28
C LEU A 123 15.91 19.95 -0.72
N SER A 124 15.56 21.23 -0.71
CA SER A 124 16.20 22.20 -1.59
C SER A 124 17.63 22.50 -1.15
N TYR A 125 18.47 22.90 -2.11
CA TYR A 125 19.87 23.32 -1.85
C TYR A 125 19.99 24.48 -0.84
N ASN A 126 18.95 25.31 -0.72
CA ASN A 126 18.95 26.46 0.20
C ASN A 126 18.49 26.09 1.63
N GLY A 127 18.12 24.83 1.86
CA GLY A 127 17.56 24.37 3.13
C GLY A 127 16.08 24.69 3.31
N ASP A 128 15.41 25.15 2.24
CA ASP A 128 13.94 25.20 2.19
C ASP A 128 13.42 23.79 1.93
N GLU A 129 12.43 23.37 2.69
CA GLU A 129 11.78 22.07 2.59
C GLU A 129 10.47 22.23 1.80
N SER A 130 10.19 21.32 0.86
CA SER A 130 8.86 21.24 0.23
C SER A 130 7.82 20.70 1.20
N ASP A 131 6.55 20.81 0.83
CA ASP A 131 5.51 19.97 1.43
C ASP A 131 5.85 18.49 1.22
N THR A 132 5.39 17.63 2.14
CA THR A 132 5.66 16.19 2.08
C THR A 132 4.57 15.49 1.28
N ALA A 133 5.00 14.69 0.32
CA ALA A 133 4.13 13.77 -0.40
C ALA A 133 4.04 12.44 0.34
N GLY A 134 2.83 11.88 0.48
CA GLY A 134 2.63 10.65 1.25
C GLY A 134 1.67 9.69 0.58
N GLU A 135 2.04 8.41 0.61
CA GLU A 135 1.22 7.30 0.11
C GLU A 135 0.99 6.29 1.23
N ARG A 136 -0.29 5.95 1.47
CA ARG A 136 -0.63 4.89 2.41
C ARG A 136 -0.21 3.54 1.84
N ILE A 137 0.42 2.73 2.69
CA ILE A 137 0.72 1.33 2.47
C ILE A 137 0.12 0.48 3.59
N ILE A 138 0.03 -0.81 3.33
CA ILE A 138 -0.36 -1.86 4.26
C ILE A 138 0.87 -2.74 4.41
N LEU A 139 1.30 -2.95 5.65
CA LEU A 139 2.39 -3.86 5.96
C LEU A 139 1.81 -5.23 6.27
N ASP A 140 1.94 -6.13 5.31
CA ASP A 140 1.49 -7.51 5.43
C ASP A 140 2.41 -8.41 4.59
N GLY A 141 3.02 -9.38 5.27
CA GLY A 141 3.92 -10.37 4.68
C GLY A 141 3.43 -11.79 4.94
N THR A 142 2.14 -11.95 5.18
CA THR A 142 1.57 -13.26 5.45
C THR A 142 1.39 -14.06 4.15
N ASP A 143 1.93 -15.28 4.14
CA ASP A 143 1.70 -16.23 3.06
C ASP A 143 0.37 -16.96 3.33
N PHE A 144 -0.66 -16.63 2.56
CA PHE A 144 -1.96 -17.26 2.72
C PHE A 144 -1.91 -18.74 2.30
N SER A 145 -2.41 -19.62 3.17
CA SER A 145 -2.62 -21.03 2.85
C SER A 145 -3.90 -21.51 3.49
N GLY A 146 -4.71 -22.27 2.75
CA GLY A 146 -5.91 -22.86 3.32
C GLY A 146 -6.24 -24.24 2.78
N ASN A 147 -7.20 -24.88 3.43
CA ASN A 147 -7.75 -26.17 3.07
C ASN A 147 -9.22 -26.24 3.51
N TYR A 148 -10.01 -27.08 2.85
CA TYR A 148 -11.37 -27.36 3.28
C TYR A 148 -11.75 -28.84 3.15
N THR A 149 -12.78 -29.29 3.86
CA THR A 149 -13.38 -30.60 3.60
C THR A 149 -14.89 -30.48 3.54
N ILE A 150 -15.50 -31.31 2.70
CA ILE A 150 -16.95 -31.44 2.62
C ILE A 150 -17.32 -32.84 3.10
N SER A 151 -18.16 -32.93 4.14
CA SER A 151 -18.53 -34.22 4.74
C SER A 151 -20.03 -34.29 5.05
N GLY A 152 -20.55 -35.49 5.31
CA GLY A 152 -21.97 -35.73 5.61
C GLY A 152 -22.79 -36.26 4.43
N ALA A 153 -24.09 -36.48 4.67
CA ALA A 153 -25.00 -36.99 3.66
C ALA A 153 -25.56 -35.86 2.77
N ALA A 154 -25.85 -36.17 1.51
CA ALA A 154 -26.46 -35.23 0.56
C ALA A 154 -27.62 -34.42 1.17
N GLY A 155 -27.60 -33.10 1.00
CA GLY A 155 -28.58 -32.18 1.60
C GLY A 155 -28.36 -31.85 3.09
N SER A 156 -27.34 -32.41 3.73
CA SER A 156 -26.97 -32.15 5.13
C SER A 156 -25.46 -32.06 5.35
N GLN A 157 -24.71 -31.74 4.29
CA GLN A 157 -23.26 -31.70 4.33
C GLN A 157 -22.76 -30.50 5.15
N THR A 158 -21.51 -30.60 5.61
CA THR A 158 -20.79 -29.54 6.30
C THR A 158 -19.49 -29.23 5.58
N PHE A 159 -19.09 -27.97 5.64
CA PHE A 159 -17.78 -27.48 5.26
C PHE A 159 -16.94 -27.31 6.52
N GLU A 160 -15.78 -27.96 6.58
CA GLU A 160 -14.73 -27.63 7.54
C GLU A 160 -13.66 -26.85 6.78
N ILE A 161 -13.26 -25.69 7.28
CA ILE A 161 -12.34 -24.78 6.60
C ILE A 161 -11.24 -24.41 7.59
N THR A 162 -10.00 -24.51 7.13
CA THR A 162 -8.81 -24.11 7.87
C THR A 162 -7.95 -23.22 6.99
N ALA A 163 -7.44 -22.10 7.52
CA ALA A 163 -6.48 -21.25 6.82
C ALA A 163 -5.50 -20.61 7.79
N SER A 164 -4.35 -20.18 7.26
CA SER A 164 -3.32 -19.40 7.92
C SER A 164 -2.89 -18.26 7.00
N GLY A 165 -2.22 -17.26 7.57
CA GLY A 165 -1.77 -16.09 6.82
C GLY A 165 -2.92 -15.13 6.49
N LEU A 166 -3.79 -14.93 7.48
CA LEU A 166 -4.81 -13.90 7.51
C LEU A 166 -4.46 -12.89 8.60
N THR A 167 -5.00 -11.68 8.54
CA THR A 167 -4.73 -10.65 9.56
C THR A 167 -5.37 -11.04 10.90
N PRO A 168 -4.60 -11.09 12.02
CA PRO A 168 -5.16 -11.36 13.33
C PRO A 168 -6.33 -10.44 13.72
N GLY A 169 -7.39 -11.04 14.28
CA GLY A 169 -8.57 -10.32 14.76
C GLY A 169 -9.55 -9.85 13.67
N GLU A 170 -9.23 -10.04 12.39
CA GLU A 170 -10.15 -9.73 11.30
C GLU A 170 -11.30 -10.75 11.19
N THR A 171 -12.30 -10.45 10.35
CA THR A 171 -13.33 -11.44 9.98
C THR A 171 -12.97 -12.10 8.66
N ALA A 172 -12.79 -13.41 8.67
CA ALA A 172 -12.68 -14.22 7.45
C ALA A 172 -14.06 -14.74 7.04
N THR A 173 -14.37 -14.68 5.74
CA THR A 173 -15.66 -15.10 5.18
C THR A 173 -15.46 -16.06 4.01
N ALA A 174 -16.07 -17.24 4.09
CA ALA A 174 -16.08 -18.24 3.03
C ALA A 174 -17.37 -18.14 2.20
N THR A 175 -17.23 -18.10 0.89
CA THR A 175 -18.33 -17.91 -0.06
C THR A 175 -18.26 -18.90 -1.22
N LEU A 176 -19.38 -19.11 -1.90
CA LEU A 176 -19.46 -19.83 -3.17
C LEU A 176 -19.71 -18.84 -4.30
N ILE A 177 -18.88 -18.90 -5.34
CA ILE A 177 -18.97 -18.10 -6.56
C ILE A 177 -19.19 -19.07 -7.73
N ARG A 178 -20.03 -18.73 -8.70
CA ARG A 178 -20.15 -19.57 -9.91
C ARG A 178 -18.82 -19.61 -10.64
N GLN A 179 -18.43 -20.78 -11.12
CA GLN A 179 -17.18 -20.94 -11.87
C GLN A 179 -17.05 -19.94 -13.03
N ALA A 180 -18.14 -19.68 -13.76
CA ALA A 180 -18.14 -18.76 -14.89
C ALA A 180 -17.83 -17.29 -14.50
N ASP A 181 -18.05 -16.93 -13.23
CA ASP A 181 -17.89 -15.57 -12.72
C ASP A 181 -16.61 -15.42 -11.87
N ALA A 182 -15.91 -16.52 -11.54
CA ALA A 182 -14.86 -16.56 -10.52
C ALA A 182 -13.67 -15.62 -10.80
N GLU A 183 -13.36 -15.39 -12.07
CA GLU A 183 -12.25 -14.52 -12.51
C GLU A 183 -12.68 -13.05 -12.68
N SER A 184 -13.96 -12.72 -12.46
CA SER A 184 -14.46 -11.35 -12.57
C SER A 184 -14.17 -10.56 -11.30
N ALA A 185 -13.70 -9.32 -11.46
CA ALA A 185 -13.57 -8.37 -10.33
C ALA A 185 -14.94 -8.03 -9.69
N ASP A 186 -16.03 -8.16 -10.45
CA ASP A 186 -17.40 -7.90 -10.00
C ASP A 186 -18.14 -9.18 -9.60
N ALA A 187 -17.42 -10.29 -9.38
CA ALA A 187 -18.01 -11.57 -9.02
C ALA A 187 -18.85 -11.44 -7.73
N THR A 188 -20.12 -11.84 -7.82
CA THR A 188 -21.00 -11.86 -6.65
C THR A 188 -21.18 -13.29 -6.14
N PRO A 189 -21.00 -13.53 -4.83
CA PRO A 189 -21.29 -14.82 -4.23
C PRO A 189 -22.74 -15.25 -4.48
N VAL A 190 -22.94 -16.53 -4.81
CA VAL A 190 -24.28 -17.14 -4.80
C VAL A 190 -24.74 -17.48 -3.39
N ALA A 191 -23.80 -17.71 -2.47
CA ALA A 191 -24.07 -18.00 -1.08
C ALA A 191 -22.82 -17.76 -0.21
N THR A 192 -23.06 -17.47 1.06
CA THR A 192 -22.05 -17.52 2.12
C THR A 192 -22.08 -18.90 2.76
N ILE A 193 -20.92 -19.53 2.89
CA ILE A 193 -20.76 -20.78 3.65
C ILE A 193 -20.73 -20.45 5.14
N GLY A 194 -19.91 -19.46 5.53
CA GLY A 194 -19.81 -19.00 6.90
C GLY A 194 -18.77 -17.90 7.07
N SER A 195 -18.72 -17.34 8.28
CA SER A 195 -17.71 -16.36 8.68
C SER A 195 -17.28 -16.59 10.13
N GLY A 196 -16.10 -16.08 10.49
CA GLY A 196 -15.57 -16.13 11.84
C GLY A 196 -14.38 -15.20 12.01
N THR A 197 -13.98 -15.01 13.27
CA THR A 197 -12.83 -14.17 13.63
C THR A 197 -11.54 -14.96 13.48
N VAL A 198 -10.54 -14.37 12.85
CA VAL A 198 -9.18 -14.88 12.74
C VAL A 198 -8.49 -14.75 14.10
N ASP A 199 -7.80 -15.80 14.53
CA ASP A 199 -7.14 -15.81 15.84
C ASP A 199 -5.90 -14.92 15.89
N ALA A 200 -5.26 -14.86 17.06
CA ALA A 200 -4.09 -14.02 17.28
C ALA A 200 -2.85 -14.44 16.46
N ASP A 201 -2.84 -15.68 15.96
CA ASP A 201 -1.75 -16.25 15.17
C ASP A 201 -2.04 -16.17 13.65
N GLY A 202 -3.11 -15.49 13.25
CA GLY A 202 -3.49 -15.36 11.85
C GLY A 202 -4.15 -16.62 11.26
N ASN A 203 -4.68 -17.50 12.11
CA ASN A 203 -5.36 -18.73 11.68
C ASN A 203 -6.88 -18.58 11.72
N PHE A 204 -7.53 -19.21 10.75
CA PHE A 204 -8.97 -19.35 10.68
C PHE A 204 -9.36 -20.82 10.71
N ASN A 205 -10.27 -21.18 11.61
CA ASN A 205 -10.84 -22.52 11.70
C ASN A 205 -12.36 -22.40 11.85
N GLY A 206 -13.11 -22.98 10.91
CA GLY A 206 -14.57 -22.91 10.92
C GLY A 206 -15.22 -24.21 10.44
N THR A 207 -16.35 -24.55 11.05
CA THR A 207 -17.21 -25.64 10.59
C THR A 207 -18.62 -25.09 10.38
N PHE A 208 -19.12 -25.20 9.15
CA PHE A 208 -20.37 -24.58 8.73
C PHE A 208 -21.27 -25.59 8.01
N PRO A 209 -22.60 -25.50 8.16
CA PRO A 209 -23.51 -26.26 7.30
C PRO A 209 -23.38 -25.80 5.85
N ALA A 210 -23.46 -26.73 4.91
CA ALA A 210 -23.48 -26.41 3.50
C ALA A 210 -24.72 -25.56 3.16
N PRO A 211 -24.58 -24.42 2.46
CA PRO A 211 -25.72 -23.60 2.09
C PRO A 211 -26.61 -24.33 1.07
N SER A 212 -27.85 -23.85 0.87
CA SER A 212 -28.69 -24.32 -0.23
C SER A 212 -28.44 -23.45 -1.46
N VAL A 213 -27.92 -24.05 -2.53
CA VAL A 213 -27.65 -23.37 -3.81
C VAL A 213 -28.23 -24.19 -4.96
N PRO A 214 -28.51 -23.57 -6.13
CA PRO A 214 -28.92 -24.30 -7.32
C PRO A 214 -27.88 -25.35 -7.75
N ASP A 215 -28.31 -26.31 -8.57
CA ASP A 215 -27.37 -27.22 -9.22
C ASP A 215 -26.42 -26.42 -10.15
N GLY A 216 -25.14 -26.77 -10.14
CA GLY A 216 -24.10 -26.04 -10.88
C GLY A 216 -22.68 -26.32 -10.43
N THR A 217 -21.74 -25.53 -10.94
CA THR A 217 -20.31 -25.63 -10.62
C THR A 217 -19.80 -24.32 -10.04
N TYR A 218 -19.05 -24.43 -8.96
CA TYR A 218 -18.67 -23.32 -8.09
C TYR A 218 -17.18 -23.36 -7.73
N VAL A 219 -16.69 -22.20 -7.33
CA VAL A 219 -15.41 -21.99 -6.65
C VAL A 219 -15.73 -21.53 -5.24
N MET A 220 -15.06 -22.08 -4.24
CA MET A 220 -15.10 -21.51 -2.90
C MET A 220 -14.04 -20.43 -2.80
N ARG A 221 -14.41 -19.26 -2.27
CA ARG A 221 -13.49 -18.15 -1.98
C ARG A 221 -13.50 -17.84 -0.49
N LEU A 222 -12.34 -17.83 0.14
CA LEU A 222 -12.12 -17.33 1.49
C LEU A 222 -11.49 -15.94 1.41
N THR A 223 -12.01 -14.97 2.16
CA THR A 223 -11.51 -13.59 2.14
C THR A 223 -11.53 -13.00 3.55
N GLY A 224 -10.41 -12.39 3.95
CA GLY A 224 -10.24 -11.55 5.12
C GLY A 224 -10.85 -10.16 4.89
N SER A 225 -11.49 -9.62 5.91
CA SER A 225 -12.20 -8.34 5.85
C SER A 225 -11.29 -7.11 5.74
N ARG A 226 -10.00 -7.21 6.08
CA ARG A 226 -9.15 -6.04 6.26
C ARG A 226 -8.36 -5.67 5.01
N TYR A 227 -7.59 -6.60 4.45
CA TYR A 227 -6.77 -6.35 3.26
C TYR A 227 -7.13 -7.26 2.08
N GLY A 228 -8.20 -8.05 2.21
CA GLY A 228 -8.65 -8.96 1.16
C GLY A 228 -7.82 -10.23 1.05
N GLU A 229 -6.98 -10.52 2.05
CA GLU A 229 -6.17 -11.73 2.14
C GLU A 229 -7.05 -12.96 2.04
N GLY A 230 -6.59 -13.96 1.30
CA GLY A 230 -7.44 -15.09 1.02
C GLY A 230 -7.13 -15.75 -0.30
N GLY A 231 -8.03 -16.63 -0.71
CA GLY A 231 -7.80 -17.46 -1.87
C GLY A 231 -9.02 -18.23 -2.32
N ASP A 232 -8.83 -18.90 -3.44
CA ASP A 232 -9.83 -19.72 -4.10
C ASP A 232 -9.50 -21.21 -3.96
N SER A 233 -10.54 -22.04 -3.97
CA SER A 233 -10.38 -23.48 -4.02
C SER A 233 -9.70 -23.93 -5.31
N THR A 234 -8.71 -24.81 -5.18
CA THR A 234 -8.01 -25.41 -6.32
C THR A 234 -8.87 -26.43 -7.05
N SER A 235 -9.81 -27.08 -6.35
CA SER A 235 -10.89 -27.87 -6.97
C SER A 235 -12.15 -27.06 -7.20
N LEU A 236 -12.94 -27.50 -8.18
CA LEU A 236 -14.32 -27.08 -8.37
C LEU A 236 -15.23 -27.82 -7.39
N ILE A 237 -16.28 -27.12 -6.96
CA ILE A 237 -17.36 -27.68 -6.17
C ILE A 237 -18.58 -27.82 -7.07
N THR A 238 -19.03 -29.03 -7.29
CA THR A 238 -20.24 -29.34 -8.06
C THR A 238 -21.40 -29.61 -7.13
N VAL A 239 -22.57 -29.04 -7.45
CA VAL A 239 -23.81 -29.27 -6.73
C VAL A 239 -24.80 -29.95 -7.66
N THR A 240 -25.33 -31.10 -7.23
CA THR A 240 -26.35 -31.85 -7.98
C THR A 240 -27.36 -32.44 -7.02
N ASN A 241 -28.64 -32.11 -7.19
CA ASN A 241 -29.72 -32.49 -6.28
C ASN A 241 -29.41 -32.18 -4.80
N GLY A 242 -28.77 -31.03 -4.53
CA GLY A 242 -28.38 -30.61 -3.18
C GLY A 242 -27.21 -31.37 -2.56
N ALA A 243 -26.49 -32.19 -3.33
CA ALA A 243 -25.25 -32.84 -2.91
C ALA A 243 -24.04 -32.09 -3.48
N TYR A 244 -23.09 -31.76 -2.61
CA TYR A 244 -21.81 -31.14 -2.91
C TYR A 244 -20.74 -32.19 -3.16
N ASN A 245 -20.03 -32.10 -4.29
CA ASN A 245 -18.93 -32.99 -4.65
C ASN A 245 -17.76 -32.17 -5.20
N LEU A 246 -16.55 -32.72 -5.07
CA LEU A 246 -15.35 -32.14 -5.68
C LEU A 246 -15.21 -32.61 -7.12
N ALA A 247 -14.68 -31.72 -7.96
CA ALA A 247 -14.22 -32.03 -9.29
C ALA A 247 -12.93 -31.26 -9.57
N ALA A 248 -12.04 -31.86 -10.34
CA ALA A 248 -10.82 -31.20 -10.80
C ALA A 248 -11.12 -29.88 -11.55
N ARG A 249 -10.46 -28.77 -11.16
CA ARG A 249 -10.49 -27.49 -11.89
C ARG A 249 -9.50 -27.47 -13.05
N ASP A 250 -8.36 -28.16 -12.88
CA ASP A 250 -7.24 -28.28 -13.83
C ASP A 250 -6.68 -29.72 -13.85
N ASN A 251 -5.44 -29.93 -14.33
CA ASN A 251 -4.73 -31.23 -14.22
C ASN A 251 -4.42 -31.64 -12.77
N ASN A 252 -4.82 -30.85 -11.78
CA ASN A 252 -4.71 -31.20 -10.38
C ASN A 252 -5.91 -32.10 -10.00
N SER A 253 -5.64 -33.17 -9.24
CA SER A 253 -6.67 -34.08 -8.71
C SER A 253 -7.64 -33.33 -7.79
N ASP A 254 -8.69 -34.00 -7.28
CA ASP A 254 -9.65 -33.52 -6.26
C ASP A 254 -8.95 -33.05 -4.95
N ASP A 255 -8.20 -31.95 -5.06
CA ASP A 255 -7.41 -31.30 -4.04
C ASP A 255 -8.28 -30.31 -3.29
N THR A 256 -8.13 -30.30 -1.98
CA THR A 256 -8.90 -29.49 -1.07
C THR A 256 -8.22 -28.19 -0.67
N ALA A 257 -7.07 -27.89 -1.28
CA ALA A 257 -6.34 -26.66 -1.04
C ALA A 257 -7.15 -25.40 -1.43
N ILE A 258 -6.88 -24.33 -0.69
CA ILE A 258 -7.24 -22.95 -1.00
C ILE A 258 -5.92 -22.22 -1.21
N THR A 259 -5.72 -21.70 -2.41
CA THR A 259 -4.48 -21.02 -2.76
C THR A 259 -4.72 -19.54 -2.89
N GLN A 260 -3.75 -18.75 -2.43
CA GLN A 260 -3.80 -17.30 -2.49
C GLN A 260 -4.19 -16.83 -3.89
N ASN A 261 -5.17 -15.93 -3.97
CA ASN A 261 -5.42 -15.24 -5.21
C ASN A 261 -4.23 -14.28 -5.43
N ASP A 262 -3.70 -14.21 -6.66
CA ASP A 262 -2.80 -13.11 -7.02
C ASP A 262 -3.44 -11.81 -6.52
N PRO A 263 -2.70 -10.89 -5.88
CA PRO A 263 -3.26 -9.68 -5.31
C PRO A 263 -3.94 -8.89 -6.43
N THR A 264 -5.22 -9.16 -6.65
CA THR A 264 -6.05 -8.35 -7.50
C THR A 264 -6.17 -7.06 -6.73
N THR A 265 -5.90 -5.96 -7.40
CA THR A 265 -6.00 -4.58 -6.93
C THR A 265 -7.43 -4.18 -6.52
N THR A 266 -8.26 -5.14 -6.13
CA THR A 266 -9.67 -5.01 -5.84
C THR A 266 -9.85 -4.66 -4.37
N THR A 267 -10.05 -3.35 -4.19
CA THR A 267 -10.84 -2.77 -3.10
C THR A 267 -10.33 -3.07 -1.69
N ALA A 268 -9.12 -2.56 -1.40
CA ALA A 268 -9.10 -1.61 -0.29
C ALA A 268 -10.17 -0.55 -0.64
N ASP A 269 -11.31 -0.62 0.04
CA ASP A 269 -12.40 0.33 -0.06
C ASP A 269 -11.84 1.75 -0.24
N ASN A 270 -12.48 2.51 -1.14
CA ASN A 270 -12.20 3.87 -1.58
C ASN A 270 -11.77 4.84 -0.46
N THR A 271 -10.58 4.61 0.07
CA THR A 271 -9.78 5.50 0.87
C THR A 271 -8.45 5.55 0.15
N SER A 272 -8.55 6.06 -1.09
CA SER A 272 -7.62 7.06 -1.59
C SER A 272 -7.45 8.12 -0.49
N ALA A 273 -6.69 7.78 0.53
CA ALA A 273 -6.12 8.71 1.47
C ALA A 273 -4.69 8.88 1.00
N THR A 274 -4.56 9.44 -0.20
CA THR A 274 -3.43 10.29 -0.51
C THR A 274 -3.48 11.40 0.52
N VAL A 275 -2.69 11.28 1.59
CA VAL A 275 -2.70 12.29 2.66
C VAL A 275 -1.45 13.13 2.54
N ALA A 276 -1.64 14.45 2.56
CA ALA A 276 -0.56 15.38 2.86
C ALA A 276 -0.02 15.01 4.23
N VAL A 277 1.15 14.38 4.30
CA VAL A 277 1.77 14.13 5.61
C VAL A 277 2.27 15.47 6.11
N ALA A 278 1.61 16.05 7.11
CA ALA A 278 1.94 17.39 7.57
C ALA A 278 3.23 17.37 8.40
N VAL A 279 4.23 18.14 8.01
CA VAL A 279 5.36 18.47 8.91
C VAL A 279 4.88 19.57 9.88
N PRO A 280 5.20 19.53 11.18
CA PRO A 280 4.89 20.64 12.07
C PRO A 280 5.55 21.93 11.56
N ALA A 281 4.73 22.95 11.30
CA ALA A 281 5.17 24.26 10.86
C ALA A 281 6.25 24.83 11.80
N LYS A 282 7.41 25.19 11.25
CA LYS A 282 8.48 25.83 12.00
C LYS A 282 7.98 27.17 12.57
N ALA A 283 8.07 27.33 13.89
CA ALA A 283 7.96 28.65 14.51
C ALA A 283 9.06 29.54 13.92
N SER A 284 8.66 30.51 13.09
CA SER A 284 9.55 31.47 12.45
C SER A 284 10.33 32.24 13.52
N GLY A 285 11.64 31.99 13.60
CA GLY A 285 12.48 32.53 14.65
C GLY A 285 13.95 32.56 14.27
N LYS A 286 14.32 33.58 13.49
CA LYS A 286 15.68 34.14 13.29
C LYS A 286 16.70 33.32 12.48
N GLN A 287 16.96 33.85 11.28
CA GLN A 287 18.27 34.05 10.61
C GLN A 287 19.45 33.25 11.18
N LEU A 288 19.97 32.29 10.39
CA LEU A 288 21.32 31.77 10.56
C LEU A 288 22.08 31.90 9.23
N ALA A 289 23.27 32.46 9.34
CA ALA A 289 24.11 32.92 8.25
C ALA A 289 24.74 31.75 7.47
N LYS A 290 25.01 32.04 6.18
CA LYS A 290 25.91 31.29 5.30
C LYS A 290 27.26 31.05 5.99
N THR A 291 27.61 29.80 6.26
CA THR A 291 29.00 29.34 6.31
C THR A 291 29.08 27.98 5.63
N GLY A 292 29.90 27.91 4.57
CA GLY A 292 30.22 26.65 3.90
C GLY A 292 31.17 25.78 4.72
N GLY A 293 31.29 24.52 4.29
CA GLY A 293 32.21 23.53 4.83
C GLY A 293 31.48 22.34 5.45
N GLU A 294 31.50 21.24 4.71
CA GLU A 294 31.32 19.83 5.09
C GLU A 294 30.48 19.50 6.35
N GLY A 295 29.36 18.79 6.12
CA GLY A 295 28.60 18.13 7.18
C GLY A 295 27.08 18.34 7.09
N LEU A 296 26.47 18.03 5.94
CA LEU A 296 25.01 17.86 5.88
C LEU A 296 24.69 16.45 6.36
N VAL A 297 24.43 16.31 7.66
CA VAL A 297 23.62 15.21 8.18
C VAL A 297 22.16 15.68 8.07
N PRO A 298 21.35 15.15 7.13
CA PRO A 298 19.94 15.51 7.06
C PRO A 298 19.21 14.82 8.21
N ALA A 299 18.92 15.57 9.27
CA ALA A 299 17.98 15.14 10.28
C ALA A 299 16.58 15.52 9.81
N ILE A 300 15.76 14.54 9.41
CA ILE A 300 14.34 14.61 9.76
C ILE A 300 14.36 14.65 11.29
N LEU A 301 14.17 15.84 11.86
CA LEU A 301 14.37 16.06 13.29
C LEU A 301 13.42 15.15 14.06
N ALA A 302 13.97 14.07 14.60
CA ALA A 302 13.36 13.25 15.63
C ALA A 302 12.98 14.16 16.81
N ALA A 303 11.73 14.61 16.85
CA ALA A 303 11.17 15.30 18.00
C ALA A 303 10.76 14.27 19.06
N GLY A 304 11.75 13.53 19.57
CA GLY A 304 11.59 12.69 20.75
C GLY A 304 11.43 13.55 22.00
N LEU A 305 10.25 13.46 22.61
CA LEU A 305 9.84 13.91 23.94
C LEU A 305 10.99 14.16 24.96
N LEU A 306 11.09 15.40 25.48
CA LEU A 306 11.62 15.61 26.82
C LEU A 306 10.50 15.40 27.84
N ALA A 307 10.70 14.36 28.65
CA ALA A 307 9.82 13.91 29.70
C ALA A 307 9.42 15.02 30.70
N SER A 308 8.13 15.04 30.98
CA SER A 308 7.46 15.73 32.08
C SER A 308 8.10 15.35 33.42
N GLY A 309 8.56 16.32 34.18
CA GLY A 309 9.04 16.12 35.55
C GLY A 309 8.82 17.35 36.42
N ALA A 310 7.71 17.35 37.19
CA ALA A 310 7.62 17.80 38.59
C ALA A 310 6.20 18.27 38.93
N VAL A 311 5.51 17.41 39.67
CA VAL A 311 4.34 17.70 40.49
C VAL A 311 4.58 18.92 41.39
N LEU A 312 3.71 19.93 41.29
CA LEU A 312 3.54 20.92 42.36
C LEU A 312 2.15 20.77 42.97
N LEU A 313 2.12 20.03 44.08
CA LEU A 313 1.06 20.06 45.08
C LEU A 313 0.85 21.50 45.54
N ARG A 314 -0.35 22.04 45.36
CA ARG A 314 -0.81 23.24 46.06
C ARG A 314 -2.00 22.91 46.94
N ALA A 315 -1.71 22.50 48.17
CA ALA A 315 -2.69 22.46 49.24
C ALA A 315 -3.13 23.90 49.57
N ARG A 316 -4.42 24.21 49.39
CA ARG A 316 -5.05 25.36 50.05
C ARG A 316 -5.75 24.83 51.31
N ARG A 317 -5.18 25.15 52.47
CA ARG A 317 -5.87 25.16 53.75
C ARG A 317 -6.93 26.27 53.71
N HIS A 318 -8.17 25.93 54.02
CA HIS A 318 -9.10 26.85 54.65
C HIS A 318 -9.40 26.32 56.06
N ALA A 319 -9.11 27.16 57.05
CA ALA A 319 -9.78 27.15 58.35
C ALA A 319 -11.13 27.87 58.20
#